data_AF-A0AAD4BQ51-F1
#
_entry.id   AF-A0AAD4BQ51-F1
#
_cell.length_a   1.000
_cell.length_b   1.000
_cell.length_c   1.000
_cell.angle_alpha   90.00
_cell.angle_beta   90.00
_cell.angle_gamma   90.00
#
_symmetry.space_group_name_H-M   'P 1'
#
loop_
_entity.id
_entity.type
_entity.pdbx_description
1 polymer ?
#
loop_
_entity_poly.entity_id
_entity_poly.type
_entity_poly.pdbx_seq_one_letter_code
_entity_poly.pdbx_strand_id
1 'polypeptide(L)' 'MNAYPNGTRVFFWTSAGEIKYGTVQSTSRLADGTQIVVVALDGGEGHRSLPVSSVSKVN' A
#
# COMPACT_ATOMS: atom_id res chain seq x y z
N MET A 1 16.71 -1.76 0.01
CA MET A 1 15.87 -2.19 1.14
C MET A 1 14.41 -1.96 0.76
N ASN A 2 13.51 -2.91 0.99
CA ASN A 2 12.09 -2.73 0.73
C ASN A 2 11.46 -1.99 1.92
N ALA A 3 10.95 -0.78 1.72
CA ALA A 3 10.34 0.03 2.78
C ALA A 3 9.05 -0.61 3.34
N TYR A 4 8.41 -1.48 2.56
CA TYR A 4 7.13 -2.11 2.87
C TYR A 4 7.18 -3.61 2.55
N PRO A 5 7.85 -4.44 3.37
CA PRO A 5 7.81 -5.89 3.21
C PRO A 5 6.38 -6.45 3.34
N ASN A 6 6.14 -7.64 2.80
CA ASN A 6 4.85 -8.31 2.94
C ASN A 6 4.48 -8.48 4.42
N GLY A 7 3.20 -8.29 4.75
CA GLY A 7 2.70 -8.25 6.12
C GLY A 7 2.79 -6.87 6.79
N THR A 8 3.44 -5.88 6.16
CA THR A 8 3.50 -4.52 6.72
C THR A 8 2.11 -3.89 6.77
N ARG A 9 1.77 -3.32 7.91
CA ARG A 9 0.55 -2.55 8.10
C ARG A 9 0.71 -1.14 7.57
N VAL A 10 -0.23 -0.70 6.74
CA VAL A 10 -0.19 0.61 6.10
C VAL A 10 -1.54 1.31 6.11
N PHE A 11 -1.51 2.63 5.91
CA PHE A 11 -2.67 3.44 5.60
C PHE A 11 -2.38 4.38 4.44
N PHE A 12 -3.44 4.85 3.77
CA PHE A 12 -3.36 5.89 2.74
C PHE A 12 -4.66 6.70 2.70
N TRP A 13 -4.58 7.89 2.09
CA TRP A 13 -5.73 8.76 1.88
C TRP A 13 -6.36 8.48 0.52
N THR A 14 -7.69 8.39 0.48
CA THR A 14 -8.45 8.37 -0.77
C THR A 14 -8.62 9.79 -1.31
N SER A 15 -8.99 9.92 -2.58
CA SER A 15 -9.33 11.21 -3.18
C SER A 15 -10.56 11.88 -2.52
N ALA A 16 -11.36 11.13 -1.77
CA ALA A 16 -12.49 11.65 -1.00
C ALA A 16 -12.07 12.18 0.39
N GLY A 17 -10.78 12.10 0.75
CA GLY A 17 -10.29 12.52 2.07
C GLY A 17 -10.52 11.48 3.16
N GLU A 18 -10.78 10.21 2.80
CA GLU A 18 -10.94 9.12 3.76
C GLU A 18 -9.61 8.40 3.98
N ILE A 19 -9.36 7.88 5.18
CA ILE A 19 -8.22 6.99 5.43
C ILE A 19 -8.67 5.54 5.23
N LYS A 20 -7.91 4.81 4.41
CA LYS A 20 -8.04 3.35 4.30
C LYS A 20 -6.82 2.68 4.91
N TYR A 21 -7.07 1.59 5.61
CA TYR A 21 -6.06 0.75 6.23
C TYR A 21 -5.99 -0.60 5.52
N GLY A 22 -4.82 -1.22 5.57
CA GLY A 22 -4.62 -2.52 4.97
C GLY A 22 -3.24 -3.10 5.23
N THR A 23 -3.02 -4.27 4.66
CA THR A 23 -1.78 -5.04 4.82
C THR A 23 -1.13 -5.28 3.47
N VAL A 24 0.18 -5.03 3.38
CA VAL A 24 0.94 -5.23 2.15
C VAL A 24 1.01 -6.72 1.83
N GLN A 25 0.53 -7.11 0.66
CA GLN A 25 0.56 -8.48 0.14
C GLN A 25 1.77 -8.72 -0.76
N SER A 26 2.13 -7.72 -1.56
CA SER A 26 3.28 -7.79 -2.46
C SER A 26 3.81 -6.41 -2.79
N THR A 27 5.05 -6.38 -3.28
CA THR A 27 5.66 -5.19 -3.85
C THR A 27 6.31 -5.53 -5.18
N SER A 28 6.26 -4.61 -6.13
CA SER A 28 6.93 -4.73 -7.42
C SER A 28 7.63 -3.42 -7.77
N ARG A 29 8.55 -3.48 -8.73
CA ARG A 29 9.20 -2.31 -9.29
C ARG A 29 8.96 -2.30 -10.79
N LEU A 30 8.43 -1.20 -11.29
CA LEU A 30 8.20 -0.99 -12.72
C LEU A 30 9.52 -0.67 -13.44
N ALA A 31 9.50 -0.71 -14.78
CA ALA A 31 10.68 -0.46 -15.59
C ALA A 31 11.26 0.95 -15.41
N ASP A 32 10.43 1.92 -15.01
CA ASP A 32 10.82 3.30 -14.70
C ASP A 32 11.41 3.48 -13.29
N GLY A 33 11.48 2.40 -12.50
CA GLY A 33 11.98 2.41 -11.13
C GLY A 33 10.92 2.69 -10.06
N THR A 34 9.70 3.04 -10.44
CA THR A 34 8.58 3.26 -9.52
C THR A 34 8.28 1.97 -8.77
N GLN A 35 8.25 2.07 -7.43
CA GLN A 35 7.88 0.94 -6.58
C GLN A 35 6.40 0.98 -6.28
N ILE A 36 5.72 -0.14 -6.51
CA ILE A 36 4.29 -0.32 -6.31
C ILE A 36 4.09 -1.31 -5.15
N VAL A 37 3.09 -1.04 -4.32
CA VAL A 37 2.59 -1.96 -3.29
C VAL A 37 1.20 -2.43 -3.65
N VAL A 38 0.93 -3.72 -3.42
CA VAL A 38 -0.42 -4.26 -3.41
C VAL A 38 -0.85 -4.41 -1.96
N VAL A 39 -1.91 -3.71 -1.58
CA VAL A 39 -2.45 -3.68 -0.22
C VAL A 39 -3.79 -4.42 -0.21
N ALA A 40 -3.92 -5.42 0.65
CA ALA A 40 -5.22 -5.98 1.02
C ALA A 40 -5.89 -5.04 2.02
N LEU A 41 -7.02 -4.45 1.61
CA LEU A 41 -7.78 -3.54 2.44
C LEU A 41 -8.54 -4.30 3.52
N ASP A 42 -8.73 -3.64 4.66
CA ASP A 42 -9.56 -4.18 5.73
C ASP A 42 -11.03 -4.27 5.33
N GLY A 43 -11.81 -5.00 6.15
CA GLY A 43 -13.25 -5.08 5.97
C GLY A 43 -13.70 -5.82 4.70
N GLY A 44 -12.77 -6.49 4.01
CA GLY A 44 -13.09 -7.21 2.77
C GLY A 44 -13.25 -6.31 1.55
N GLU A 45 -12.73 -5.07 1.59
CA GLU A 45 -12.82 -4.10 0.48
C GLU A 45 -11.91 -4.44 -0.73
N GLY A 46 -11.27 -5.62 -0.70
CA GLY A 46 -10.44 -6.14 -1.77
C GLY A 46 -9.00 -5.64 -1.71
N HIS A 47 -8.41 -5.40 -2.88
CA HIS A 47 -7.00 -4.99 -3.00
C HIS A 47 -6.87 -3.64 -3.70
N ARG A 48 -5.81 -2.90 -3.35
CA ARG A 48 -5.40 -1.67 -4.03
C ARG A 48 -3.92 -1.71 -4.37
N SER A 49 -3.63 -1.27 -5.59
CA SER A 49 -2.27 -1.09 -6.10
C SER A 49 -1.93 0.39 -6.05
N LEU A 50 -0.88 0.74 -5.31
CA LEU A 50 -0.52 2.13 -5.03
C LEU A 50 0.99 2.33 -5.15
N PRO A 51 1.46 3.51 -5.59
CA PRO A 51 2.86 3.88 -5.43
C PRO A 51 3.27 3.83 -3.96
N VAL A 52 4.48 3.35 -3.68
CA VAL A 52 5.06 3.34 -2.33
C VAL A 52 5.07 4.73 -1.69
N SER A 53 5.17 5.79 -2.50
CA SER A 53 5.15 7.19 -2.05
C SER A 53 3.78 7.68 -1.56
N SER A 54 2.69 6.96 -1.84
CA SER A 54 1.33 7.35 -1.41
C SER A 54 0.83 6.58 -0.18
N VAL A 55 1.65 5.69 0.39
CA VAL A 55 1.29 4.90 1.57
C VAL A 55 2.19 5.26 2.75
N SER A 56 1.64 5.16 3.95
CA SER A 56 2.33 5.39 5.22
C SER A 56 2.27 4.14 6.09
N LYS A 57 3.36 3.84 6.80
CA LYS A 57 3.42 2.73 7.75
C LYS A 57 2.58 3.04 9.00
N VAL A 58 1.83 2.05 9.49
CA VAL A 58 1.21 2.09 10.81
C VAL A 58 2.22 1.56 11.83
N ASN A 59 2.47 2.31 12.91
CA ASN A 59 3.33 1.91 14.02
C ASN A 59 2.58 1.06 15.04
#